data_AF-A0A258BVW9-F1
#
_entry.id   AF-A0A258BVW9-F1
#
_cell.length_a   1.000
_cell.length_b   1.000
_cell.length_c   1.000
_cell.angle_alpha   90.00
_cell.angle_beta   90.00
_cell.angle_gamma   90.00
#
_symmetry.space_group_name_H-M   'P 1'
#
loop_
_entity.id
_entity.type
_entity.pdbx_description
1 polymer ?
#
loop_
_entity_poly.entity_id
_entity_poly.type
_entity_poly.pdbx_seq_one_letter_code
_entity_poly.pdbx_strand_id
1 'polypeptide(L)' 'TAVLTHGGMGYAKEYHVERMMREAMLARIAPVSREMILNFISERVLGLPKSY' A
#
# COMPACT_ATOMS: atom_id res chain seq x y z
N THR A 1 -11.57 -0.19 -2.50
CA THR A 1 -13.03 -0.35 -2.58
C THR A 1 -13.71 0.81 -3.31
N ALA A 2 -13.15 1.28 -4.42
CA ALA A 2 -13.80 2.24 -5.33
C ALA A 2 -13.76 1.67 -6.76
N VAL A 3 -12.58 1.22 -7.20
CA VAL A 3 -12.40 0.45 -8.45
C VAL A 3 -13.29 -0.80 -8.48
N LEU A 4 -13.30 -1.60 -7.40
CA LEU A 4 -14.13 -2.82 -7.32
C LEU A 4 -15.64 -2.54 -7.44
N THR A 5 -16.12 -1.41 -6.92
CA THR A 5 -17.53 -1.02 -7.00
C THR A 5 -17.97 -0.69 -8.43
N HIS A 6 -17.05 -0.18 -9.25
CA HIS A 6 -17.30 0.13 -10.66
C HIS A 6 -17.03 -1.06 -11.60
N GLY A 7 -16.64 -2.22 -11.06
CA GLY A 7 -16.24 -3.38 -11.87
C GLY A 7 -15.14 -3.04 -12.87
N GLY A 8 -15.24 -3.54 -14.10
CA GLY A 8 -14.28 -3.24 -15.16
C GLY A 8 -14.16 -1.73 -15.49
N MET A 9 -15.26 -0.98 -15.32
CA MET A 9 -15.26 0.47 -15.55
C MET A 9 -14.45 1.26 -14.51
N GLY A 10 -14.09 0.64 -13.38
CA GLY A 10 -13.22 1.25 -12.38
C GLY A 10 -11.79 1.48 -12.87
N TYR A 11 -11.38 0.88 -13.99
CA TYR A 11 -10.08 1.12 -14.63
C TYR A 11 -10.15 2.18 -15.74
N ALA A 12 -11.35 2.63 -16.08
CA ALA A 12 -11.56 3.62 -17.13
C ALA A 12 -11.14 5.02 -16.64
N LYS A 13 -10.56 5.83 -17.52
CA LYS A 13 -10.04 7.17 -17.19
C LYS A 13 -11.17 8.14 -16.81
N GLU A 14 -12.37 7.85 -17.27
CA GLU A 14 -13.62 8.59 -17.08
C GLU A 14 -14.05 8.67 -15.61
N TYR A 15 -13.69 7.68 -14.79
CA TYR A 15 -14.10 7.64 -13.39
C TYR A 15 -13.03 8.18 -12.42
N HIS A 16 -11.84 8.56 -12.90
CA HIS A 16 -10.67 9.07 -12.13
C HIS A 16 -10.14 8.18 -10.98
N VAL A 17 -10.92 7.22 -10.49
CA VAL A 17 -10.58 6.27 -9.42
C VAL A 17 -9.37 5.41 -9.78
N GLU A 18 -9.14 5.18 -11.07
CA GLU A 18 -7.95 4.49 -11.58
C GLU A 18 -6.65 5.23 -11.21
N ARG A 19 -6.67 6.57 -11.31
CA ARG A 19 -5.50 7.42 -11.05
C ARG A 19 -5.20 7.42 -9.57
N MET A 20 -6.24 7.61 -8.76
CA MET A 20 -6.14 7.56 -7.30
C MET A 20 -5.64 6.18 -6.83
N MET A 21 -6.07 5.10 -7.49
CA MET A 21 -5.54 3.77 -7.20
C MET A 21 -4.03 3.69 -7.46
N ARG A 22 -3.53 4.19 -8.60
CA ARG A 22 -2.08 4.21 -8.89
C ARG A 22 -1.30 5.01 -7.85
N GLU A 23 -1.78 6.21 -7.53
CA GLU A 23 -1.13 7.10 -6.56
C GLU A 23 -1.13 6.48 -5.15
N ALA A 24 -2.23 5.84 -4.74
CA ALA A 24 -2.32 5.14 -3.46
C ALA A 24 -1.39 3.93 -3.37
N MET A 25 -1.09 3.26 -4.50
CA MET A 25 -0.13 2.15 -4.52
C MET A 25 1.30 2.61 -4.32
N LEU A 26 1.64 3.85 -4.65
CA LEU A 26 3.00 4.38 -4.50
C LEU A 26 3.49 4.27 -3.05
N ALA A 27 2.66 4.68 -2.09
CA ALA A 27 2.97 4.62 -0.66
C ALA A 27 3.16 3.19 -0.11
N ARG A 28 2.71 2.17 -0.85
CA ARG A 28 2.92 0.76 -0.49
C ARG A 28 4.26 0.20 -0.99
N ILE A 29 4.86 0.86 -1.98
CA ILE A 29 6.07 0.42 -2.66
C ILE A 29 7.27 1.25 -2.21
N ALA A 30 7.09 2.56 -2.07
CA ALA A 30 8.16 3.52 -1.84
C ALA A 30 7.72 4.61 -0.83
N PRO A 31 8.67 5.27 -0.13
CA PRO A 31 10.13 5.05 -0.17
C PRO A 31 10.61 3.88 0.70
N VAL A 32 9.76 3.37 1.59
CA VAL A 32 10.09 2.32 2.56
C VAL A 32 9.04 1.21 2.40
N SER A 33 9.48 -0.03 2.26
CA SER A 33 8.56 -1.15 2.13
C SER A 33 7.82 -1.42 3.44
N ARG A 34 6.65 -2.03 3.36
CA ARG A 34 5.85 -2.39 4.53
C ARG A 34 6.59 -3.36 5.45
N GLU A 35 7.40 -4.24 4.87
CA GLU A 35 8.21 -5.21 5.60
C GLU A 35 9.27 -4.51 6.46
N MET A 36 9.91 -3.45 5.96
CA MET A 36 10.85 -2.65 6.77
C MET A 36 10.16 -1.92 7.92
N ILE A 37 8.94 -1.43 7.70
CA ILE A 37 8.13 -0.79 8.76
C ILE A 37 7.80 -1.82 9.85
N LEU A 38 7.40 -3.03 9.46
CA LEU A 38 7.10 -4.11 10.40
C LEU A 38 8.35 -4.55 11.18
N ASN A 39 9.51 -4.63 10.52
CA ASN A 39 10.78 -4.91 11.19
C ASN A 39 11.13 -3.83 12.23
N PHE A 40 10.92 -2.56 11.91
CA PHE A 40 11.11 -1.46 12.86
C PHE A 40 10.19 -1.60 14.08
N ILE A 41 8.90 -1.90 13.88
CA ILE A 41 7.95 -2.10 14.98
C ILE A 41 8.38 -3.30 15.85
N SER A 42 8.74 -4.41 15.22
CA SER A 42 9.21 -5.63 15.89
C SER A 42 10.42 -5.36 16.80
N GLU A 43 11.48 -4.75 16.26
CA GLU A 43 12.73 -4.51 16.98
C GLU A 43 12.61 -3.34 17.99
N ARG A 44 11.98 -2.23 17.60
CA ARG A 44 12.05 -0.97 18.36
C ARG A 44 10.87 -0.73 19.28
N VAL A 45 9.69 -1.25 18.93
CA VAL A 45 8.47 -1.06 19.74
C VAL A 45 8.20 -2.29 20.60
N LEU A 46 8.36 -3.49 20.03
CA LEU A 46 8.05 -4.75 20.70
C LEU A 46 9.27 -5.43 21.36
N GLY A 47 10.50 -4.98 21.06
CA GLY A 47 11.73 -5.51 21.67
C GLY A 47 12.05 -6.95 21.26
N LEU A 48 11.51 -7.42 20.13
CA LEU A 48 11.77 -8.76 19.63
C LEU A 48 13.18 -8.84 19.02
N PRO A 49 13.85 -9.99 19.11
CA PRO A 49 15.14 -10.18 18.45
C PRO A 49 14.98 -10.07 16.94
N LYS A 50 16.02 -9.53 16.29
CA LYS A 50 16.04 -9.36 14.84
C LYS A 50 15.91 -10.72 14.15
N SER A 51 14.80 -10.93 13.46
CA SER A 51 14.65 -12.08 12.57
C SER A 51 15.34 -11.73 11.25
N TYR A 52 16.26 -12.61 10.82
CA TYR A 52 16.89 -12.53 9.50
C TYR A 52 15.86 -12.77 8.39
#